data_AF-A0AAN7H9T7-F1
#
_entry.id   AF-A0AAN7H9T7-F1
#
_cell.length_a   1.000
_cell.length_b   1.000
_cell.length_c   1.000
_cell.angle_alpha   90.00
_cell.angle_beta   90.00
_cell.angle_gamma   90.00
#
_symmetry.space_group_name_H-M   'P 1'
#
loop_
_entity.id
_entity.type
_entity.pdbx_description
1 polymer ?
#
loop_
_entity_poly.entity_id
_entity_poly.type
_entity_poly.pdbx_seq_one_letter_code
_entity_poly.pdbx_strand_id
1 'polypeptide(L)'
;EERAMVRTVNSTYSVIEVWRRLVAAADFNVLRLERRALRKEDKYSEADRLFLKWPQEGEKRDGPAYSITNSLCEKVEATAADIIVILTALYQRADDIPAPPLTRMSFHNAVLELGIGGFRLGCLQDTKFWQYTISLVRDPDDPTRVRPIVTSNILRNKTKETQKTCKYKKSKSVAHSSTLVPYPLLCQASLVITRAIQMDALDTTSFGSARELFQRPVLGKTDRIDIPWKEKFRNEIIFPLKYAEFWALWHRCLVVIGSRKHLRPYSLRVGAGARIDGILLPRY
;
A
#
# COMPACT_ATOMS: atom_id res chain seq x y z
N GLU A 1 -34.17 -4.56 17.23
CA GLU A 1 -32.93 -5.12 16.62
C GLU A 1 -32.17 -3.99 15.93
N GLU A 2 -31.08 -3.51 16.55
CA GLU A 2 -30.18 -2.56 15.89
C GLU A 2 -29.34 -3.31 14.85
N ARG A 3 -29.63 -3.09 13.57
CA ARG A 3 -28.82 -3.61 12.47
C ARG A 3 -27.63 -2.68 12.25
N ALA A 4 -26.46 -3.06 12.77
CA ALA A 4 -25.21 -2.36 12.46
C ALA A 4 -24.79 -2.68 11.01
N MET A 5 -24.52 -1.63 10.22
CA MET A 5 -24.07 -1.79 8.83
C MET A 5 -22.62 -2.30 8.82
N VAL A 6 -22.42 -3.59 8.57
CA VAL A 6 -21.08 -4.20 8.43
C VAL A 6 -20.66 -4.17 6.97
N ARG A 7 -19.59 -3.44 6.65
CA ARG A 7 -19.01 -3.41 5.30
C ARG A 7 -18.11 -4.63 5.10
N THR A 8 -18.61 -5.64 4.39
CA THR A 8 -17.86 -6.84 4.06
C THR A 8 -17.14 -6.65 2.73
N VAL A 9 -15.81 -6.59 2.74
CA VAL A 9 -15.01 -6.52 1.51
C VAL A 9 -14.35 -7.88 1.28
N ASN A 10 -14.83 -8.63 0.28
CA ASN A 10 -14.33 -9.96 -0.04
C ASN A 10 -12.92 -9.96 -0.67
N SER A 11 -12.38 -8.77 -0.98
CA SER A 11 -11.13 -8.59 -1.72
C SER A 11 -10.73 -7.12 -1.93
N THR A 12 -9.43 -6.82 -1.85
CA THR A 12 -8.86 -5.54 -2.29
C THR A 12 -8.35 -5.62 -3.73
N TYR A 13 -8.80 -4.68 -4.56
CA TYR A 13 -8.39 -4.52 -5.95
C TYR A 13 -7.94 -3.09 -6.16
N SER A 14 -6.79 -2.91 -6.81
CA SER A 14 -6.43 -1.60 -7.34
C SER A 14 -7.49 -1.16 -8.35
N VAL A 15 -7.61 0.16 -8.60
CA VAL A 15 -8.53 0.71 -9.62
C VAL A 15 -8.35 0.00 -10.97
N ILE A 16 -7.10 -0.32 -11.34
CA ILE A 16 -6.81 -1.08 -12.56
C ILE A 16 -7.34 -2.52 -12.52
N GLU A 17 -7.43 -3.15 -11.35
CA GLU A 17 -8.00 -4.49 -11.18
C GLU A 17 -9.53 -4.48 -11.12
N VAL A 18 -10.15 -3.39 -10.65
CA VAL A 18 -11.59 -3.13 -10.81
C VAL A 18 -11.92 -2.91 -12.28
N TRP A 19 -11.15 -2.08 -13.00
CA TRP A 19 -11.31 -1.85 -14.43
C TRP A 19 -11.17 -3.16 -15.24
N ARG A 20 -10.17 -3.99 -14.92
CA ARG A 20 -10.01 -5.33 -15.52
C ARG A 20 -11.23 -6.22 -15.34
N ARG A 21 -11.84 -6.19 -14.16
CA ARG A 21 -13.05 -6.99 -13.87
C ARG A 21 -14.26 -6.48 -14.62
N LEU A 22 -14.40 -5.17 -14.72
CA LEU A 22 -15.49 -4.54 -15.45
C LEU A 22 -15.42 -4.85 -16.94
N VAL A 23 -14.22 -4.78 -17.53
CA VAL A 23 -13.96 -5.21 -18.91
C VAL A 23 -14.30 -6.70 -19.12
N ALA A 24 -13.89 -7.58 -18.20
CA ALA A 24 -14.21 -9.01 -18.28
C ALA A 24 -15.72 -9.29 -18.13
N ALA A 25 -16.40 -8.57 -17.23
CA ALA A 25 -17.85 -8.69 -17.03
C ALA A 25 -18.64 -8.18 -18.25
N ALA A 26 -18.19 -7.09 -18.86
CA ALA A 26 -18.78 -6.56 -20.08
C ALA A 26 -18.60 -7.54 -21.26
N ASP A 27 -17.43 -8.16 -21.40
CA ASP A 27 -17.22 -9.17 -22.44
C ASP A 27 -18.10 -10.40 -22.23
N PHE A 28 -18.17 -10.92 -21.00
CA PHE A 28 -18.88 -12.17 -20.73
C PHE A 28 -20.40 -12.03 -20.79
N ASN A 29 -20.95 -10.94 -20.25
CA ASN A 29 -22.39 -10.76 -20.10
C ASN A 29 -23.04 -10.06 -21.30
N VAL A 30 -22.30 -9.24 -22.05
CA VAL A 30 -22.85 -8.47 -23.17
C VAL A 30 -22.26 -8.96 -24.49
N LEU A 31 -20.96 -8.71 -24.71
CA LEU A 31 -20.34 -8.93 -26.02
C LEU A 31 -20.37 -10.40 -26.46
N ARG A 32 -20.24 -11.35 -25.52
CA ARG A 32 -20.31 -12.78 -25.83
C ARG A 32 -21.68 -13.20 -26.36
N LEU A 33 -22.76 -12.64 -25.83
CA LEU A 33 -24.12 -12.96 -26.28
C LEU A 33 -24.35 -12.39 -27.68
N GLU A 34 -23.89 -11.17 -27.91
CA GLU A 34 -24.03 -10.46 -29.18
C GLU A 34 -23.23 -11.11 -30.31
N ARG A 35 -21.98 -11.52 -30.03
CA ARG A 35 -21.18 -12.34 -30.94
C ARG A 35 -21.89 -13.65 -31.29
N ARG A 36 -22.57 -14.28 -30.33
CA ARG A 36 -23.30 -15.54 -30.57
C ARG A 36 -24.54 -15.31 -31.43
N ALA A 37 -25.23 -14.18 -31.29
CA ALA A 37 -26.35 -13.81 -32.14
C ALA A 37 -25.88 -13.54 -33.57
N LEU A 38 -24.86 -12.69 -33.75
CA LEU A 38 -24.29 -12.36 -35.07
C LEU A 38 -23.76 -13.59 -35.82
N ARG A 39 -23.15 -14.55 -35.10
CA ARG A 39 -22.71 -15.82 -35.69
C ARG A 39 -23.86 -16.73 -36.12
N LYS A 40 -25.05 -16.62 -35.51
CA LYS A 40 -26.25 -17.33 -35.99
C LYS A 40 -26.82 -16.70 -37.26
N GLU A 41 -26.51 -15.44 -37.52
CA GLU A 41 -26.88 -14.69 -38.72
C GLU A 41 -25.77 -14.69 -39.79
N ASP A 42 -24.76 -15.55 -39.64
CA ASP A 42 -23.58 -15.65 -40.50
C ASP A 42 -22.75 -14.34 -40.67
N LYS A 43 -22.89 -13.39 -39.73
CA LYS A 43 -22.14 -12.13 -39.69
C LYS A 43 -20.83 -12.26 -38.91
N TYR A 44 -19.96 -13.17 -39.35
CA TYR A 44 -18.72 -13.51 -38.64
C TYR A 44 -17.75 -12.32 -38.51
N SER A 45 -17.62 -11.49 -39.54
CA SER A 45 -16.69 -10.34 -39.54
C SER A 45 -17.09 -9.25 -38.55
N GLU A 46 -18.38 -9.07 -38.29
CA GLU A 46 -18.90 -8.13 -37.30
C GLU A 46 -18.78 -8.69 -35.89
N ALA A 47 -19.06 -9.98 -35.71
CA ALA A 47 -18.83 -10.69 -34.44
C ALA A 47 -17.36 -10.62 -34.02
N ASP A 48 -16.45 -10.73 -34.98
CA ASP A 48 -15.01 -10.65 -34.75
C ASP A 48 -14.50 -9.20 -34.63
N ARG A 49 -15.36 -8.18 -34.56
CA ARG A 49 -14.96 -6.82 -34.16
C ARG A 49 -15.41 -6.47 -32.75
N LEU A 50 -16.37 -7.23 -32.21
CA LEU A 50 -16.93 -7.03 -30.87
C LEU A 50 -16.07 -7.70 -29.81
N PHE A 51 -14.83 -7.26 -29.63
CA PHE A 51 -14.00 -7.68 -28.51
C PHE A 51 -13.52 -6.48 -27.71
N LEU A 52 -13.71 -6.53 -26.39
CA LEU A 52 -13.00 -5.64 -25.47
C LEU A 52 -11.75 -6.37 -25.01
N LYS A 53 -10.62 -6.12 -25.67
CA LYS A 53 -9.34 -6.69 -25.29
C LYS A 53 -8.65 -5.82 -24.25
N TRP A 54 -8.69 -6.26 -23.01
CA TRP A 54 -7.57 -6.06 -22.08
C TRP A 54 -6.77 -7.37 -22.08
N PRO A 55 -5.43 -7.37 -22.23
CA PRO A 55 -4.69 -8.62 -22.37
C PRO A 55 -4.82 -9.44 -21.07
N GLN A 56 -5.65 -10.47 -21.13
CA GLN A 56 -5.99 -11.36 -20.04
C GLN A 56 -6.13 -12.76 -20.64
N GLU A 57 -5.19 -13.65 -20.35
CA GLU A 57 -5.27 -15.06 -20.72
C GLU A 57 -4.96 -15.96 -19.52
N GLY A 58 -5.80 -16.98 -19.33
CA GLY A 58 -5.53 -18.14 -18.48
C GLY A 58 -6.20 -18.14 -17.11
N GLU A 59 -7.49 -18.49 -17.05
CA GLU A 59 -8.12 -18.91 -15.80
C GLU A 59 -7.76 -20.37 -15.48
N LYS A 60 -7.09 -20.58 -14.35
CA LYS A 60 -7.48 -21.56 -13.33
C LYS A 60 -7.09 -20.97 -11.97
N ARG A 61 -8.08 -20.47 -11.23
CA ARG A 61 -7.90 -19.99 -9.85
C ARG A 61 -8.28 -21.13 -8.91
N ASP A 62 -7.33 -22.03 -8.66
CA ASP A 62 -7.44 -22.99 -7.56
C ASP A 62 -6.40 -22.67 -6.49
N GLY A 63 -6.84 -22.61 -5.25
CA GLY A 63 -5.98 -22.39 -4.11
C GLY A 63 -6.77 -22.31 -2.80
N PRO A 64 -6.14 -22.61 -1.66
CA PRO A 64 -6.78 -22.71 -0.36
C PRO A 64 -7.41 -21.39 0.14
N ALA A 65 -7.18 -20.26 -0.53
CA ALA A 65 -7.87 -19.00 -0.25
C ALA A 65 -9.25 -18.90 -0.93
N TYR A 66 -9.50 -19.69 -1.97
CA TYR A 66 -10.77 -19.74 -2.71
C TYR A 66 -11.75 -20.75 -2.10
N SER A 67 -11.28 -21.84 -1.49
CA SER A 67 -12.13 -22.76 -0.72
C SER A 67 -12.78 -22.11 0.52
N ILE A 68 -12.28 -20.94 0.95
CA ILE A 68 -12.80 -20.18 2.10
C ILE A 68 -13.94 -19.23 1.67
N THR A 69 -14.20 -19.01 0.37
CA THR A 69 -15.34 -18.15 -0.05
C THR A 69 -16.70 -18.79 0.26
N ASN A 70 -16.73 -20.08 0.61
CA ASN A 70 -17.91 -20.80 1.10
C ASN A 70 -17.88 -21.06 2.63
N SER A 71 -16.95 -20.48 3.39
CA SER A 71 -16.94 -20.64 4.85
C SER A 71 -17.86 -19.63 5.53
N LEU A 72 -18.60 -20.08 6.55
CA LEU A 72 -19.40 -19.28 7.49
C LEU A 72 -18.57 -18.28 8.34
N CYS A 73 -17.30 -18.06 8.01
CA CYS A 73 -16.38 -17.23 8.77
C CYS A 73 -16.32 -15.81 8.19
N GLU A 74 -16.84 -14.84 8.93
CA GLU A 74 -16.74 -13.42 8.58
C GLU A 74 -15.28 -12.94 8.70
N LYS A 75 -14.73 -12.41 7.61
CA LYS A 75 -13.45 -11.70 7.65
C LYS A 75 -13.69 -10.33 8.28
N VAL A 76 -13.21 -10.14 9.51
CA VAL A 76 -13.27 -8.85 10.19
C VAL A 76 -12.18 -7.93 9.63
N GLU A 77 -12.60 -6.81 9.04
CA GLU A 77 -11.73 -5.72 8.61
C GLU A 77 -11.26 -4.91 9.83
N ALA A 78 -9.98 -4.53 9.86
CA ALA A 78 -9.52 -3.52 10.80
C ALA A 78 -9.81 -2.12 10.23
N THR A 79 -10.18 -1.20 11.09
CA THR A 79 -10.50 0.19 10.77
C THR A 79 -9.28 1.10 10.95
N ALA A 80 -9.38 2.36 10.50
CA ALA A 80 -8.36 3.37 10.82
C ALA A 80 -8.24 3.58 12.34
N ALA A 81 -9.34 3.46 13.09
CA ALA A 81 -9.31 3.54 14.56
C ALA A 81 -8.50 2.40 15.17
N ASP A 82 -8.60 1.18 14.64
CA ASP A 82 -7.79 0.05 15.11
C ASP A 82 -6.29 0.30 14.90
N ILE A 83 -5.90 0.86 13.74
CA ILE A 83 -4.51 1.27 13.47
C ILE A 83 -4.06 2.31 14.50
N ILE A 84 -4.88 3.35 14.71
CA ILE A 84 -4.57 4.42 15.66
C ILE A 84 -4.40 3.87 17.07
N VAL A 85 -5.30 2.99 17.53
CA VAL A 85 -5.23 2.37 18.87
C VAL A 85 -3.96 1.52 19.01
N ILE A 86 -3.63 0.69 18.02
CA ILE A 86 -2.41 -0.12 18.02
C ILE A 86 -1.17 0.76 18.10
N LEU A 87 -1.07 1.78 17.25
CA LEU A 87 0.10 2.67 17.20
C LEU A 87 0.16 3.60 18.42
N THR A 88 -0.97 4.00 18.97
CA THR A 88 -1.04 4.76 20.22
C THR A 88 -0.50 3.92 21.37
N ALA A 89 -0.96 2.68 21.50
CA ALA A 89 -0.49 1.76 22.53
C ALA A 89 1.02 1.47 22.40
N LEU A 90 1.51 1.29 21.17
CA LEU A 90 2.93 1.04 20.88
C LEU A 90 3.87 2.08 21.52
N TYR A 91 3.43 3.35 21.61
CA TYR A 91 4.22 4.44 22.18
C TYR A 91 3.80 4.82 23.60
N GLN A 92 2.49 4.88 23.90
CA GLN A 92 2.00 5.30 25.22
C GLN A 92 2.10 4.20 26.29
N ARG A 93 2.17 2.93 25.88
CA ARG A 93 2.35 1.77 26.75
C ARG A 93 3.69 1.08 26.46
N ALA A 94 4.73 1.88 26.24
CA ALA A 94 6.06 1.42 25.86
C ALA A 94 6.68 0.43 26.86
N ASP A 95 6.40 0.61 28.16
CA ASP A 95 6.87 -0.28 29.22
C ASP A 95 6.19 -1.66 29.16
N ASP A 96 4.92 -1.68 28.74
CA ASP A 96 4.20 -2.93 28.52
C ASP A 96 4.52 -3.54 27.16
N ILE A 97 5.03 -2.79 26.19
CA ILE A 97 5.39 -3.25 24.84
C ILE A 97 6.90 -3.02 24.64
N PRO A 98 7.75 -3.81 25.33
CA PRO A 98 9.18 -3.61 25.28
C PRO A 98 9.71 -3.93 23.89
N ALA A 99 10.38 -2.94 23.29
CA ALA A 99 11.13 -3.11 22.06
C ALA A 99 12.21 -2.04 21.94
N PRO A 100 13.34 -2.35 21.29
CA PRO A 100 14.31 -1.34 20.92
C PRO A 100 13.67 -0.22 20.08
N PRO A 101 14.11 1.04 20.20
CA PRO A 101 13.51 2.17 19.48
C PRO A 101 13.40 1.94 17.96
N LEU A 102 14.44 1.37 17.36
CA LEU A 102 14.45 1.07 15.92
C LEU A 102 13.43 0.00 15.55
N THR A 103 13.36 -1.11 16.29
CA THR A 103 12.37 -2.18 16.07
C THR A 103 10.95 -1.66 16.21
N ARG A 104 10.70 -0.79 17.20
CA ARG A 104 9.40 -0.13 17.40
C ARG A 104 9.01 0.72 16.19
N MET A 105 9.93 1.53 15.68
CA MET A 105 9.70 2.35 14.48
C MET A 105 9.52 1.49 13.22
N SER A 106 10.30 0.42 13.05
CA SER A 106 10.13 -0.51 11.93
C SER A 106 8.78 -1.21 11.96
N PHE A 107 8.32 -1.61 13.15
CA PHE A 107 6.98 -2.17 13.36
C PHE A 107 5.90 -1.16 13.01
N HIS A 108 6.04 0.11 13.45
CA HIS A 108 5.14 1.20 13.09
C HIS A 108 5.05 1.36 11.55
N ASN A 109 6.19 1.48 10.85
CA ASN A 109 6.20 1.57 9.39
C ASN A 109 5.51 0.35 8.74
N ALA A 110 5.76 -0.86 9.24
CA ALA A 110 5.11 -2.06 8.72
C ALA A 110 3.58 -2.04 8.91
N VAL A 111 3.07 -1.58 10.05
CA VAL A 111 1.62 -1.42 10.29
C VAL A 111 1.01 -0.43 9.29
N LEU A 112 1.67 0.71 9.04
CA LEU A 112 1.19 1.68 8.05
C LEU A 112 1.20 1.11 6.63
N GLU A 113 2.29 0.47 6.22
CA GLU A 113 2.42 -0.18 4.91
C GLU A 113 1.39 -1.29 4.69
N LEU A 114 1.06 -2.07 5.73
CA LEU A 114 -0.04 -3.03 5.70
C LEU A 114 -1.39 -2.34 5.49
N GLY A 115 -1.64 -1.22 6.18
CA GLY A 115 -2.89 -0.46 6.14
C GLY A 115 -3.11 0.33 4.85
N ILE A 116 -2.06 0.97 4.34
CA ILE A 116 -2.08 1.84 3.15
C ILE A 116 -2.04 0.99 1.88
N GLY A 117 -0.99 0.18 1.73
CA GLY A 117 -0.72 -0.56 0.49
C GLY A 117 -1.31 -1.96 0.44
N GLY A 118 -1.88 -2.45 1.55
CA GLY A 118 -2.44 -3.80 1.61
C GLY A 118 -1.37 -4.88 1.40
N PHE A 119 -0.12 -4.60 1.75
CA PHE A 119 1.01 -5.51 1.50
C PHE A 119 0.92 -6.78 2.35
N ARG A 120 1.63 -7.83 1.93
CA ARG A 120 1.85 -8.98 2.82
C ARG A 120 3.02 -8.65 3.72
N LEU A 121 3.00 -9.13 4.97
CA LEU A 121 4.09 -8.90 5.91
C LEU A 121 5.46 -9.32 5.36
N GLY A 122 5.54 -10.45 4.64
CA GLY A 122 6.79 -10.89 4.00
C GLY A 122 7.30 -10.00 2.86
N CYS A 123 6.56 -8.97 2.44
CA CYS A 123 7.04 -7.92 1.53
C CYS A 123 7.71 -6.75 2.26
N LEU A 124 7.46 -6.63 3.56
CA LEU A 124 7.84 -5.49 4.41
C LEU A 124 9.03 -5.83 5.32
N GLN A 125 9.60 -7.02 5.18
CA GLN A 125 10.79 -7.43 5.91
C GLN A 125 12.00 -6.71 5.36
N ASP A 126 12.79 -6.14 6.27
CA ASP A 126 14.10 -5.57 5.98
C ASP A 126 14.11 -4.66 4.74
N THR A 127 13.09 -3.79 4.64
CA THR A 127 12.97 -2.87 3.51
C THR A 127 14.18 -1.95 3.43
N LYS A 128 14.64 -1.68 2.21
CA LYS A 128 15.88 -0.95 1.91
C LYS A 128 15.63 0.49 1.49
N PHE A 129 16.64 1.34 1.61
CA PHE A 129 16.54 2.75 1.19
C PHE A 129 16.10 2.93 -0.26
N TRP A 130 16.62 2.14 -1.21
CA TRP A 130 16.22 2.25 -2.62
C TRP A 130 14.72 2.00 -2.86
N GLN A 131 14.04 1.31 -1.91
CA GLN A 131 12.60 1.10 -1.98
C GLN A 131 11.80 2.34 -1.59
N TYR A 132 12.45 3.42 -1.16
CA TYR A 132 11.80 4.69 -0.87
C TYR A 132 12.43 5.80 -1.72
N THR A 133 11.62 6.75 -2.13
CA THR A 133 12.08 7.97 -2.81
C THR A 133 11.47 9.15 -2.11
N ILE A 134 12.29 10.12 -1.71
CA ILE A 134 11.83 11.39 -1.15
C ILE A 134 11.91 12.42 -2.25
N SER A 135 10.80 13.11 -2.51
CA SER A 135 10.68 14.12 -3.55
C SER A 135 10.09 15.39 -2.97
N LEU A 136 10.58 16.55 -3.40
CA LEU A 136 9.88 17.83 -3.21
C LEU A 136 9.03 18.08 -4.45
N VAL A 137 7.73 18.28 -4.25
CA VAL A 137 6.76 18.43 -5.34
C VAL A 137 5.97 19.72 -5.15
N ARG A 138 5.74 20.44 -6.24
CA ARG A 138 4.88 21.61 -6.28
C ARG A 138 3.41 21.18 -6.22
N ASP A 139 2.63 21.84 -5.38
CA ASP A 139 1.19 21.59 -5.31
C ASP A 139 0.56 22.02 -6.65
N PRO A 140 -0.16 21.13 -7.37
CA PRO A 140 -0.75 21.46 -8.66
C PRO A 140 -1.83 22.55 -8.56
N ASP A 141 -2.49 22.66 -7.40
CA ASP A 141 -3.57 23.63 -7.17
C ASP A 141 -3.03 24.97 -6.65
N ASP A 142 -1.85 24.96 -6.01
CA ASP A 142 -1.17 26.17 -5.53
C ASP A 142 0.34 26.09 -5.82
N PRO A 143 0.80 26.61 -6.97
CA PRO A 143 2.20 26.60 -7.36
C PRO A 143 3.16 27.21 -6.34
N THR A 144 2.69 28.03 -5.39
CA THR A 144 3.54 28.61 -4.35
C THR A 144 3.88 27.63 -3.23
N ARG A 145 3.13 26.52 -3.13
CA ARG A 145 3.32 25.49 -2.10
C ARG A 145 4.19 24.37 -2.63
N VAL A 146 5.21 24.03 -1.84
CA VAL A 146 6.05 22.85 -2.07
C VAL A 146 5.85 21.89 -0.91
N ARG A 147 5.62 20.62 -1.22
CA ARG A 147 5.42 19.57 -0.21
C ARG A 147 6.37 18.40 -0.45
N PRO A 148 6.96 17.82 0.60
CA PRO A 148 7.65 16.56 0.47
C PRO A 148 6.65 15.42 0.27
N ILE A 149 7.01 14.51 -0.61
CA ILE A 149 6.31 13.27 -0.91
C ILE A 149 7.31 12.13 -0.72
N VAL A 150 6.87 11.06 -0.08
CA VAL A 150 7.60 9.81 0.01
C VAL A 150 6.91 8.79 -0.87
N THR A 151 7.64 8.19 -1.79
CA THR A 151 7.15 7.11 -2.65
C THR A 151 7.77 5.80 -2.21
N SER A 152 6.95 4.86 -1.76
CA SER A 152 7.35 3.53 -1.32
C SER A 152 7.14 2.53 -2.47
N ASN A 153 8.21 1.84 -2.85
CA ASN A 153 8.29 0.86 -3.92
C ASN A 153 8.53 -0.55 -3.34
N ILE A 154 7.43 -1.21 -2.95
CA ILE A 154 7.47 -2.47 -2.22
C ILE A 154 7.51 -3.66 -3.17
N LEU A 155 8.50 -4.54 -2.98
CA LEU A 155 8.65 -5.77 -3.76
C LEU A 155 7.53 -6.77 -3.45
N ARG A 156 6.99 -7.41 -4.48
CA ARG A 156 5.94 -8.42 -4.35
C ARG A 156 6.55 -9.79 -4.03
N ASN A 157 6.07 -10.43 -2.96
CA ASN A 157 6.38 -11.82 -2.65
C ASN A 157 5.43 -12.79 -3.39
N LYS A 158 5.80 -14.08 -3.45
CA LYS A 158 5.10 -15.17 -4.16
C LYS A 158 4.92 -14.94 -5.67
N THR A 159 5.88 -14.29 -6.32
CA THR A 159 5.93 -14.24 -7.80
C THR A 159 6.09 -15.63 -8.43
N LYS A 160 6.69 -16.63 -7.75
CA LYS A 160 6.91 -17.98 -8.29
C LYS A 160 5.62 -18.79 -8.55
N GLU A 161 4.69 -18.90 -7.61
CA GLU A 161 3.38 -19.58 -7.86
C GLU A 161 2.54 -18.81 -8.88
N THR A 162 2.65 -17.48 -8.86
CA THR A 162 1.93 -16.61 -9.78
C THR A 162 2.55 -16.54 -11.18
N GLN A 163 3.83 -16.92 -11.33
CA GLN A 163 4.55 -17.09 -12.60
C GLN A 163 4.13 -18.41 -13.27
N LYS A 164 3.83 -19.46 -12.49
CA LYS A 164 3.29 -20.73 -13.00
C LYS A 164 1.89 -20.58 -13.59
N THR A 165 1.09 -19.65 -13.06
CA THR A 165 -0.32 -19.42 -13.45
C THR A 165 -0.52 -18.21 -14.36
N CYS A 166 0.52 -17.45 -14.69
CA CYS A 166 0.39 -16.20 -15.43
C CYS A 166 1.64 -15.95 -16.28
N LYS A 167 1.52 -16.06 -17.62
CA LYS A 167 2.63 -15.99 -18.58
C LYS A 167 3.22 -14.57 -18.82
N TYR A 168 2.80 -13.55 -18.07
CA TYR A 168 3.27 -12.16 -18.25
C TYR A 168 4.24 -11.70 -17.15
N LYS A 169 5.20 -10.84 -17.51
CA LYS A 169 6.05 -10.09 -16.56
C LYS A 169 5.18 -9.14 -15.73
N LYS A 170 4.69 -9.60 -14.58
CA LYS A 170 4.09 -8.71 -13.57
C LYS A 170 5.15 -7.74 -13.06
N SER A 171 4.74 -6.49 -12.83
CA SER A 171 5.58 -5.55 -12.08
C SER A 171 6.05 -6.25 -10.79
N LYS A 172 7.36 -6.30 -10.61
CA LYS A 172 8.01 -6.96 -9.46
C LYS A 172 7.72 -6.20 -8.16
N SER A 173 7.24 -4.97 -8.27
CA SER A 173 6.95 -4.09 -7.15
C SER A 173 5.63 -3.34 -7.33
N VAL A 174 5.16 -2.72 -6.26
CA VAL A 174 4.03 -1.80 -6.22
C VAL A 174 4.53 -0.51 -5.61
N ALA A 175 4.29 0.61 -6.30
CA ALA A 175 4.61 1.92 -5.80
C ALA A 175 3.34 2.62 -5.28
N HIS A 176 3.46 3.34 -4.17
CA HIS A 176 2.46 4.30 -3.72
C HIS A 176 3.16 5.49 -3.09
N SER A 177 2.50 6.64 -3.08
CA SER A 177 3.07 7.88 -2.56
C SER A 177 2.25 8.36 -1.36
N SER A 178 2.94 8.85 -0.34
CA SER A 178 2.36 9.49 0.84
C SER A 178 2.98 10.89 1.00
N THR A 179 2.17 11.86 1.43
CA THR A 179 2.65 13.19 1.80
C THR A 179 2.59 13.36 3.32
N LEU A 180 3.00 14.53 3.82
CA LEU A 180 2.88 14.85 5.24
C LEU A 180 1.41 14.95 5.64
N VAL A 181 1.03 14.15 6.62
CA VAL A 181 -0.30 14.16 7.24
C VAL A 181 -0.17 14.83 8.61
N PRO A 182 -1.10 15.72 9.01
CA PRO A 182 -1.08 16.39 10.33
C PRO A 182 -1.48 15.44 11.47
N TYR A 183 -1.02 14.19 11.43
CA TYR A 183 -1.22 13.18 12.45
C TYR A 183 0.02 12.26 12.48
N PRO A 184 0.96 12.47 13.42
CA PRO A 184 2.28 11.82 13.40
C PRO A 184 2.24 10.29 13.38
N LEU A 185 1.27 9.67 14.06
CA LEU A 185 1.11 8.21 14.09
C LEU A 185 0.62 7.61 12.75
N LEU A 186 0.12 8.42 11.82
CA LEU A 186 -0.31 7.95 10.50
C LEU A 186 0.56 8.54 9.37
N CYS A 187 1.52 9.40 9.72
CA CYS A 187 2.38 10.06 8.75
C CYS A 187 3.58 9.19 8.38
N GLN A 188 3.37 8.27 7.44
CA GLN A 188 4.44 7.41 6.92
C GLN A 188 5.60 8.22 6.32
N ALA A 189 5.28 9.30 5.60
CA ALA A 189 6.28 10.20 5.03
C ALA A 189 7.23 10.76 6.10
N SER A 190 6.69 11.20 7.25
CA SER A 190 7.50 11.67 8.38
C SER A 190 8.43 10.57 8.90
N LEU A 191 7.97 9.32 9.04
CA LEU A 191 8.84 8.22 9.51
C LEU A 191 10.05 8.01 8.61
N VAL A 192 9.83 7.97 7.28
CA VAL A 192 10.91 7.76 6.30
C VAL A 192 11.87 8.95 6.30
N ILE A 193 11.35 10.18 6.29
CA ILE A 193 12.16 11.41 6.31
C ILE A 193 12.96 11.51 7.61
N THR A 194 12.35 11.27 8.77
CA THR A 194 13.04 11.28 10.07
C THR A 194 14.15 10.24 10.09
N ARG A 195 13.90 9.03 9.56
CA ARG A 195 14.93 7.99 9.48
C ARG A 195 16.08 8.37 8.57
N ALA A 196 15.78 8.99 7.42
CA ALA A 196 16.76 9.52 6.49
C ALA A 196 17.67 10.56 7.13
N ILE A 197 17.09 11.51 7.88
CA ILE A 197 17.83 12.56 8.61
C ILE A 197 18.66 11.96 9.73
N GLN A 198 18.07 11.08 10.55
CA GLN A 198 18.75 10.43 11.67
C GLN A 198 20.02 9.68 11.24
N MET A 199 19.98 9.06 10.05
CA MET A 199 21.12 8.30 9.51
C MET A 199 22.05 9.14 8.63
N ASP A 200 21.76 10.44 8.45
CA ASP A 200 22.47 11.29 7.50
C ASP A 200 22.59 10.63 6.11
N ALA A 201 21.46 10.09 5.64
CA ALA A 201 21.40 9.21 4.48
C ALA A 201 21.13 9.92 3.14
N LEU A 202 20.69 11.18 3.20
CA LEU A 202 20.39 11.98 2.01
C LEU A 202 21.69 12.51 1.40
N ASP A 203 21.85 12.34 0.09
CA ASP A 203 22.93 12.96 -0.63
C ASP A 203 22.60 14.42 -0.86
N THR A 204 23.24 15.27 -0.06
CA THR A 204 23.14 16.71 -0.12
C THR A 204 24.32 17.30 -0.88
N THR A 205 25.09 16.57 -1.67
CA THR A 205 26.15 17.20 -2.49
C THR A 205 25.61 18.27 -3.45
N SER A 206 24.32 18.17 -3.80
CA SER A 206 23.59 19.19 -4.55
C SER A 206 22.96 20.31 -3.67
N PHE A 207 23.08 20.22 -2.33
CA PHE A 207 22.42 21.07 -1.32
C PHE A 207 23.30 21.28 -0.07
N GLY A 208 23.67 22.49 0.33
CA GLY A 208 24.62 22.70 1.46
C GLY A 208 24.24 22.01 2.79
N SER A 209 22.97 21.66 3.02
CA SER A 209 22.53 20.74 4.07
C SER A 209 21.11 20.18 3.83
N ALA A 210 20.71 19.14 4.59
CA ALA A 210 19.32 18.66 4.62
C ALA A 210 18.33 19.76 5.07
N ARG A 211 18.75 20.67 5.95
CA ARG A 211 17.94 21.82 6.37
C ARG A 211 17.75 22.83 5.24
N GLU A 212 18.79 23.10 4.45
CA GLU A 212 18.71 23.99 3.29
C GLU A 212 17.75 23.43 2.22
N LEU A 213 17.77 22.12 2.02
CA LEU A 213 16.84 21.41 1.13
C LEU A 213 15.37 21.63 1.51
N PHE A 214 15.04 21.60 2.81
CA PHE A 214 13.68 21.86 3.28
C PHE A 214 13.34 23.36 3.41
N GLN A 215 14.34 24.25 3.31
CA GLN A 215 14.19 25.70 3.38
C GLN A 215 14.22 26.41 2.01
N ARG A 216 14.54 25.71 0.92
CA ARG A 216 14.40 26.24 -0.45
C ARG A 216 13.00 25.96 -1.00
N PRO A 217 12.11 26.96 -1.09
CA PRO A 217 10.81 26.81 -1.74
C PRO A 217 10.90 26.91 -3.28
N VAL A 218 12.07 27.21 -3.85
CA VAL A 218 12.17 27.52 -5.28
C VAL A 218 12.59 26.27 -6.05
N LEU A 219 11.60 25.46 -6.45
CA LEU A 219 11.80 24.37 -7.43
C LEU A 219 12.17 24.89 -8.84
N GLY A 220 12.37 26.20 -9.00
CA GLY A 220 12.67 26.86 -10.26
C GLY A 220 11.54 26.63 -11.27
N LYS A 221 11.91 26.14 -12.46
CA LYS A 221 10.99 25.76 -13.55
C LYS A 221 10.49 24.32 -13.46
N THR A 222 10.93 23.55 -12.47
CA THR A 222 10.58 22.14 -12.33
C THR A 222 9.49 21.97 -11.28
N ASP A 223 8.59 21.01 -11.48
CA ASP A 223 7.50 20.73 -10.53
C ASP A 223 7.86 19.65 -9.51
N ARG A 224 8.99 18.97 -9.70
CA ARG A 224 9.45 17.87 -8.86
C ARG A 224 10.97 17.77 -8.82
N ILE A 225 11.52 17.61 -7.62
CA ILE A 225 12.93 17.29 -7.40
C ILE A 225 13.02 16.05 -6.52
N ASP A 226 13.68 15.00 -7.01
CA ASP A 226 13.96 13.79 -6.24
C ASP A 226 15.27 13.98 -5.46
N ILE A 227 15.24 13.64 -4.18
CA ILE A 227 16.39 13.78 -3.28
C ILE A 227 17.14 12.44 -3.29
N PRO A 228 18.38 12.40 -3.81
CA PRO A 228 19.13 11.16 -3.89
C PRO A 228 19.55 10.64 -2.51
N TRP A 229 19.69 9.33 -2.40
CA TRP A 229 20.35 8.68 -1.27
C TRP A 229 21.87 8.70 -1.47
N LYS A 230 22.66 8.83 -0.40
CA LYS A 230 24.11 8.57 -0.49
C LYS A 230 24.32 7.12 -0.93
N GLU A 231 25.27 6.89 -1.84
CA GLU A 231 25.46 5.58 -2.48
C GLU A 231 25.61 4.43 -1.47
N LYS A 232 26.34 4.67 -0.37
CA LYS A 232 26.54 3.70 0.71
C LYS A 232 25.24 3.20 1.36
N PHE A 233 24.17 4.01 1.37
CA PHE A 233 22.91 3.64 2.00
C PHE A 233 21.92 2.98 1.05
N ARG A 234 22.11 3.10 -0.27
CA ARG A 234 21.11 2.67 -1.26
C ARG A 234 20.63 1.24 -1.04
N ASN A 235 21.54 0.33 -0.71
CA ASN A 235 21.26 -1.10 -0.48
C ASN A 235 21.08 -1.48 1.00
N GLU A 236 21.25 -0.53 1.91
CA GLU A 236 21.10 -0.73 3.36
C GLU A 236 19.64 -0.81 3.76
N ILE A 237 19.40 -1.49 4.89
CA ILE A 237 18.08 -1.65 5.46
C ILE A 237 17.69 -0.36 6.19
N ILE A 238 16.59 0.27 5.78
CA ILE A 238 16.06 1.47 6.44
C ILE A 238 15.22 1.09 7.68
N PHE A 239 14.41 0.04 7.55
CA PHE A 239 13.54 -0.49 8.62
C PHE A 239 13.82 -1.99 8.82
N PRO A 240 14.74 -2.36 9.74
CA PRO A 240 14.99 -3.75 10.05
C PRO A 240 13.83 -4.32 10.84
N LEU A 241 13.26 -5.42 10.35
CA LEU A 241 12.13 -6.08 11.01
C LEU A 241 11.99 -7.52 10.55
N LYS A 242 12.33 -8.45 11.44
CA LYS A 242 12.15 -9.88 11.18
C LYS A 242 10.69 -10.27 11.38
N TYR A 243 10.29 -11.37 10.73
CA TYR A 243 8.93 -11.90 10.85
C TYR A 243 8.51 -12.15 12.32
N ALA A 244 9.40 -12.79 13.08
CA ALA A 244 9.14 -13.18 14.45
C ALA A 244 9.00 -11.94 15.37
N GLU A 245 9.84 -10.92 15.16
CA GLU A 245 9.79 -9.66 15.90
C GLU A 245 8.48 -8.92 15.64
N PHE A 246 8.04 -8.86 14.38
CA PHE A 246 6.73 -8.28 14.04
C PHE A 246 5.61 -9.01 14.78
N TRP A 247 5.56 -10.34 14.75
CA TRP A 247 4.49 -11.10 15.38
C TRP A 247 4.50 -10.97 16.90
N ALA A 248 5.68 -10.98 17.53
CA ALA A 248 5.81 -10.74 18.97
C ALA A 248 5.23 -9.38 19.36
N LEU A 249 5.61 -8.32 18.64
CA LEU A 249 5.09 -6.97 18.86
C LEU A 249 3.59 -6.87 18.57
N TRP A 250 3.13 -7.47 17.48
CA TRP A 250 1.71 -7.49 17.10
C TRP A 250 0.85 -8.11 18.20
N HIS A 251 1.19 -9.32 18.65
CA HIS A 251 0.45 -10.00 19.72
C HIS A 251 0.52 -9.22 21.02
N ARG A 252 1.69 -8.65 21.36
CA ARG A 252 1.82 -7.85 22.58
C ARG A 252 0.96 -6.60 22.54
N CYS A 253 0.89 -5.90 21.42
CA CYS A 253 -0.04 -4.78 21.23
C CYS A 253 -1.49 -5.22 21.45
N LEU A 254 -1.91 -6.33 20.86
CA LEU A 254 -3.29 -6.83 21.00
C LEU A 254 -3.66 -7.16 22.45
N VAL A 255 -2.72 -7.71 23.22
CA VAL A 255 -2.91 -7.97 24.66
C VAL A 255 -3.06 -6.66 25.43
N VAL A 256 -2.16 -5.71 25.20
CA VAL A 256 -2.13 -4.43 25.92
C VAL A 256 -3.37 -3.58 25.64
N ILE A 257 -3.90 -3.59 24.42
CA ILE A 257 -5.14 -2.88 24.08
C ILE A 257 -6.41 -3.63 24.50
N GLY A 258 -6.29 -4.83 25.11
CA GLY A 258 -7.42 -5.64 25.52
C GLY A 258 -8.27 -6.14 24.36
N SER A 259 -7.67 -6.43 23.20
CA SER A 259 -8.40 -6.87 22.01
C SER A 259 -9.09 -8.21 22.25
N ARG A 260 -10.42 -8.17 22.40
CA ARG A 260 -11.26 -9.37 22.62
C ARG A 260 -11.29 -10.33 21.43
N LYS A 261 -11.01 -9.82 20.22
CA LYS A 261 -10.92 -10.60 18.98
C LYS A 261 -9.48 -10.69 18.54
N HIS A 262 -9.08 -11.86 18.03
CA HIS A 262 -7.73 -12.06 17.51
C HIS A 262 -7.57 -11.40 16.13
N LEU A 263 -7.32 -10.08 16.10
CA LEU A 263 -7.01 -9.36 14.88
C LEU A 263 -5.74 -9.94 14.25
N ARG A 264 -5.84 -10.38 13.00
CA ARG A 264 -4.65 -10.83 12.25
C ARG A 264 -4.08 -9.63 11.50
N PRO A 265 -2.77 -9.53 11.27
CA PRO A 265 -2.19 -8.45 10.46
C PRO A 265 -2.82 -8.33 9.06
N TYR A 266 -3.38 -9.44 8.56
CA TYR A 266 -4.13 -9.46 7.30
C TYR A 266 -5.39 -8.59 7.32
N SER A 267 -6.03 -8.36 8.48
CA SER A 267 -7.23 -7.51 8.58
C SER A 267 -6.96 -6.05 8.24
N LEU A 268 -5.71 -5.59 8.36
CA LEU A 268 -5.26 -4.26 7.93
C LEU A 268 -5.24 -4.10 6.41
N ARG A 269 -5.16 -5.20 5.65
CA ARG A 269 -4.91 -5.18 4.20
C ARG A 269 -6.10 -4.74 3.35
N VAL A 270 -7.19 -4.33 3.98
CA VAL A 270 -8.47 -3.99 3.34
C VAL A 270 -8.57 -2.48 3.02
N GLY A 271 -7.46 -1.75 3.16
CA GLY A 271 -7.37 -0.32 2.84
C GLY A 271 -7.73 0.58 4.03
N ALA A 272 -7.65 0.07 5.26
CA ALA A 272 -7.89 0.83 6.48
C ALA A 272 -7.05 2.11 6.56
N GLY A 273 -5.79 2.06 6.08
CA GLY A 273 -4.91 3.22 5.98
C GLY A 273 -5.14 4.07 4.72
N ALA A 274 -5.61 3.46 3.63
CA ALA A 274 -5.98 4.17 2.40
C ALA A 274 -7.28 4.99 2.53
N ARG A 275 -8.14 4.65 3.50
CA ARG A 275 -9.38 5.37 3.83
C ARG A 275 -9.16 6.62 4.71
N ILE A 276 -7.91 6.93 5.04
CA ILE A 276 -7.55 8.18 5.75
C ILE A 276 -7.48 9.30 4.71
N ASP A 277 -8.62 9.58 4.07
CA ASP A 277 -8.83 10.70 3.15
C ASP A 277 -8.96 11.98 3.96
N GLY A 278 -7.82 12.54 4.37
CA GLY A 278 -7.76 13.85 5.02
C GLY A 278 -7.33 14.99 4.09
N ILE A 279 -6.79 14.70 2.91
CA ILE A 279 -6.03 15.69 2.12
C ILE A 279 -6.46 15.79 0.64
N LEU A 280 -7.25 14.87 0.09
CA LEU A 280 -7.67 14.91 -1.33
C LEU A 280 -9.17 15.12 -1.57
N LEU A 281 -9.94 15.53 -0.57
CA LEU A 281 -11.26 16.10 -0.82
C LEU A 281 -11.08 17.59 -1.11
N PRO A 282 -11.55 18.12 -2.26
CA PRO A 282 -11.67 19.55 -2.44
C PRO A 282 -12.53 20.07 -1.28
N ARG A 283 -11.97 20.99 -0.49
CA ARG A 283 -12.77 21.73 0.48
C ARG A 283 -13.74 22.58 -0.34
N TYR A 284 -15.02 22.27 -0.26
CA TYR A 284 -16.08 23.20 -0.64
C TYR A 284 -16.06 24.41 0.29
#